data_AF-A1WP22-F1
#
_entry.id   AF-A1WP22-F1
#
_cell.length_a   1.000
_cell.length_b   1.000
_cell.length_c   1.000
_cell.angle_alpha   90.00
_cell.angle_beta   90.00
_cell.angle_gamma   90.00
#
_symmetry.space_group_name_H-M   'P 1'
#
loop_
_entity.id
_entity.type
_entity.pdbx_description
1 polymer ?
#
loop_
_entity_poly.entity_id
_entity_poly.type
_entity_poly.pdbx_seq_one_letter_code
_entity_poly.pdbx_strand_id
1 'polypeptide(L)'
;MPVSLSIRSNTMNEAEKGELLLGPLNIAQGDTGQSRVVAGFLLGLYNGCRFPFDITEFRRLDRRLFEDCLAILNMGQWLGDNHDSTIYDFIHLNTHEKVNHDLRNLQR
;
A
#
# COMPACT_ATOMS: atom_id res chain seq x y z
N MET A 1 -21.37 -9.11 -14.74
CA MET A 1 -20.07 -9.50 -15.32
C MET A 1 -19.07 -8.41 -14.96
N PRO A 2 -18.10 -8.63 -14.05
CA PRO A 2 -17.20 -7.57 -13.64
C PRO A 2 -16.14 -7.36 -14.72
N VAL A 3 -15.95 -6.09 -15.10
CA VAL A 3 -14.88 -5.66 -16.00
C VAL A 3 -13.55 -5.92 -15.30
N SER A 4 -12.69 -6.70 -15.96
CA SER A 4 -11.36 -7.10 -15.53
C SER A 4 -10.56 -5.94 -14.92
N LEU A 5 -10.06 -6.14 -13.70
CA LEU A 5 -9.11 -5.28 -12.99
C LEU A 5 -7.94 -4.79 -13.86
N SER A 6 -7.58 -5.57 -14.89
CA SER A 6 -6.51 -5.26 -15.84
C SER A 6 -6.78 -4.06 -16.76
N ILE A 7 -8.03 -3.61 -16.93
CA ILE A 7 -8.35 -2.45 -17.78
C ILE A 7 -8.35 -1.14 -16.99
N ARG A 8 -8.71 -1.15 -15.69
CA ARG A 8 -8.89 0.09 -14.92
C ARG A 8 -7.58 0.85 -14.71
N SER A 9 -6.48 0.18 -14.35
CA SER A 9 -5.25 0.89 -13.97
C SER A 9 -4.60 1.69 -15.10
N ASN A 10 -4.69 1.22 -16.35
CA ASN A 10 -4.06 1.90 -17.50
C ASN A 10 -4.92 3.02 -18.12
N THR A 11 -6.20 3.10 -17.75
CA THR A 11 -7.12 4.17 -18.19
C THR A 11 -7.42 5.18 -17.08
N MET A 12 -6.92 4.96 -15.86
CA MET A 12 -7.17 5.86 -14.74
C MET A 12 -6.44 7.18 -14.94
N ASN A 13 -7.17 8.27 -14.72
CA ASN A 13 -6.58 9.60 -14.65
C ASN A 13 -5.82 9.79 -13.32
N GLU A 14 -5.02 10.85 -13.24
CA GLU A 14 -4.15 11.13 -12.10
C GLU A 14 -4.92 11.28 -10.77
N ALA A 15 -6.12 11.85 -10.80
CA ALA A 15 -6.97 12.00 -9.62
C ALA A 15 -7.52 10.65 -9.14
N GLU A 16 -7.95 9.79 -10.07
CA GLU A 16 -8.42 8.43 -9.76
C GLU A 16 -7.30 7.56 -9.16
N LYS A 17 -6.06 7.73 -9.62
CA LYS A 17 -4.89 7.05 -9.03
C LYS A 17 -4.64 7.53 -7.60
N GLY A 18 -4.76 8.84 -7.37
CA GLY A 18 -4.68 9.42 -6.03
C GLY A 18 -5.76 8.86 -5.10
N GLU A 19 -7.02 8.84 -5.53
CA GLU A 19 -8.13 8.30 -4.74
C GLU A 19 -7.98 6.81 -4.42
N LEU A 20 -7.51 6.00 -5.38
CA LEU A 20 -7.25 4.59 -5.14
C LEU A 20 -6.25 4.38 -4.00
N LEU A 21 -5.22 5.22 -3.93
CA LEU A 21 -4.18 5.11 -2.93
C LEU A 21 -4.67 5.49 -1.52
N LEU A 22 -5.61 6.44 -1.40
CA LEU A 22 -6.13 6.92 -0.11
C LEU A 22 -6.77 5.80 0.72
N GLY A 23 -7.48 4.86 0.08
CA GLY A 23 -8.16 3.76 0.78
C GLY A 23 -7.17 2.87 1.55
N PRO A 24 -6.23 2.19 0.87
CA PRO A 24 -5.19 1.37 1.50
C PRO A 24 -4.31 2.16 2.47
N LEU A 25 -4.02 3.43 2.20
CA LEU A 25 -3.30 4.30 3.14
C LEU A 25 -4.05 4.48 4.46
N ASN A 26 -5.34 4.75 4.41
CA ASN A 26 -6.16 4.87 5.61
C ASN A 26 -6.23 3.54 6.39
N ILE A 27 -6.31 2.40 5.69
CA ILE A 27 -6.29 1.07 6.32
C ILE A 27 -4.93 0.78 6.96
N ALA A 28 -3.82 1.14 6.32
CA ALA A 28 -2.48 0.98 6.88
C ALA A 28 -2.27 1.77 8.19
N GLN A 29 -3.03 2.86 8.38
CA GLN A 29 -3.07 3.62 9.63
C GLN A 29 -3.99 3.01 10.70
N GLY A 30 -4.65 1.88 10.43
CA GLY A 30 -5.41 1.14 11.44
C GLY A 30 -4.52 0.26 12.33
N ASP A 31 -5.11 -0.45 13.28
CA ASP A 31 -4.45 -1.35 14.24
C ASP A 31 -4.85 -2.82 14.06
N THR A 32 -5.45 -3.14 12.91
CA THR A 32 -5.93 -4.49 12.60
C THR A 32 -4.81 -5.37 12.03
N GLY A 33 -5.06 -6.68 12.02
CA GLY A 33 -4.17 -7.63 11.33
C GLY A 33 -4.01 -7.31 9.84
N GLN A 34 -5.03 -6.77 9.18
CA GLN A 34 -4.97 -6.36 7.77
C GLN A 34 -4.19 -5.05 7.59
N SER A 35 -4.33 -4.10 8.53
CA SER A 35 -3.59 -2.84 8.54
C SER A 35 -2.08 -3.07 8.48
N ARG A 36 -1.57 -4.06 9.24
CA ARG A 36 -0.15 -4.43 9.23
C ARG A 36 0.31 -5.00 7.87
N VAL A 37 -0.53 -5.81 7.23
CA VAL A 37 -0.21 -6.38 5.92
C VAL A 37 -0.16 -5.28 4.86
N VAL A 38 -1.13 -4.36 4.83
CA VAL A 38 -1.15 -3.23 3.90
C VAL A 38 0.03 -2.29 4.15
N ALA A 39 0.34 -2.00 5.41
CA ALA A 39 1.50 -1.20 5.80
C ALA A 39 2.82 -1.83 5.31
N GLY A 40 3.00 -3.14 5.53
CA GLY A 40 4.18 -3.87 5.05
C GLY A 40 4.30 -3.87 3.53
N PHE A 41 3.18 -4.08 2.83
CA PHE A 41 3.15 -4.01 1.36
C PHE A 41 3.57 -2.62 0.85
N LEU A 42 2.98 -1.54 1.37
CA LEU A 42 3.30 -0.17 0.94
C LEU A 42 4.75 0.22 1.26
N LEU A 43 5.28 -0.20 2.41
CA LEU A 43 6.69 0.01 2.75
C LEU A 43 7.64 -0.80 1.86
N GLY A 44 7.29 -2.04 1.51
CA GLY A 44 8.07 -2.87 0.60
C GLY A 44 8.02 -2.36 -0.84
N LEU A 45 6.88 -1.81 -1.28
CA LEU A 45 6.75 -1.12 -2.56
C LEU A 45 7.62 0.14 -2.61
N TYR A 46 7.76 0.85 -1.49
CA TYR A 46 8.65 2.00 -1.35
C TYR A 46 10.14 1.59 -1.37
N ASN A 47 10.52 0.64 -0.52
CA ASN A 47 11.90 0.19 -0.39
C ASN A 47 11.96 -1.27 0.05
N GLY A 48 11.87 -2.18 -0.92
CA GLY A 48 11.89 -3.62 -0.66
C GLY A 48 13.17 -4.13 -0.03
N CYS A 49 14.30 -3.43 -0.21
CA CYS A 49 15.56 -3.78 0.45
C CYS A 49 15.51 -3.49 1.96
N ARG A 50 14.88 -2.38 2.36
CA ARG A 50 14.76 -1.97 3.76
C ARG A 50 13.58 -2.63 4.47
N PHE A 51 12.51 -2.88 3.73
CA PHE A 51 11.25 -3.42 4.24
C PHE A 51 10.84 -4.62 3.37
N PRO A 52 11.46 -5.80 3.58
CA PRO A 52 11.04 -6.99 2.87
C PRO A 52 9.60 -7.33 3.24
N PHE A 53 8.78 -7.64 2.23
CA PHE A 53 7.39 -8.03 2.39
C PHE A 53 7.17 -9.46 1.90
N ASP A 54 6.61 -10.31 2.75
CA ASP A 54 6.23 -11.67 2.38
C ASP A 54 4.88 -11.64 1.64
N ILE A 55 4.91 -12.00 0.36
CA ILE A 55 3.72 -12.05 -0.51
C ILE A 55 2.63 -13.01 0.02
N THR A 56 2.96 -13.96 0.88
CA THR A 56 1.97 -14.87 1.49
C THR A 56 1.06 -14.15 2.49
N GLU A 57 1.48 -13.01 3.04
CA GLU A 57 0.68 -12.18 3.94
C GLU A 57 -0.59 -11.63 3.26
N PHE A 58 -0.60 -11.53 1.93
CA PHE A 58 -1.80 -11.13 1.17
C PHE A 58 -3.01 -12.04 1.41
N ARG A 59 -2.80 -13.30 1.83
CA ARG A 59 -3.89 -14.22 2.18
C ARG A 59 -4.75 -13.76 3.35
N ARG A 60 -4.24 -12.80 4.14
CA ARG A 60 -4.92 -12.25 5.32
C ARG A 60 -5.81 -11.06 4.98
N LEU A 61 -5.66 -10.48 3.79
CA LEU A 61 -6.48 -9.38 3.33
C LEU A 61 -7.85 -9.87 2.89
N ASP A 62 -8.87 -9.02 3.04
CA ASP A 62 -10.09 -9.23 2.31
C ASP A 62 -9.87 -9.04 0.80
N ARG A 63 -10.80 -9.55 0.00
CA ARG A 63 -10.68 -9.54 -1.46
C ARG A 63 -10.55 -8.13 -2.04
N ARG A 64 -11.27 -7.16 -1.49
CA ARG A 64 -11.30 -5.79 -2.02
C ARG A 64 -9.98 -5.09 -1.75
N LEU A 65 -9.45 -5.24 -0.54
CA LEU A 65 -8.18 -4.67 -0.14
C LEU A 65 -7.00 -5.31 -0.91
N PHE A 66 -7.08 -6.62 -1.17
CA PHE A 66 -6.13 -7.30 -2.06
C PHE A 66 -6.18 -6.75 -3.49
N GLU A 67 -7.37 -6.59 -4.05
CA GLU A 67 -7.59 -6.00 -5.38
C GLU A 67 -7.05 -4.56 -5.47
N ASP A 68 -7.27 -3.74 -4.44
CA ASP A 68 -6.73 -2.38 -4.35
C ASP A 68 -5.19 -2.39 -4.29
N CYS A 69 -4.58 -3.30 -3.52
CA CYS A 69 -3.12 -3.48 -3.50
C CYS A 69 -2.55 -3.86 -4.87
N LEU A 70 -3.21 -4.76 -5.61
CA LEU A 70 -2.78 -5.12 -6.96
C LEU A 70 -2.94 -3.97 -7.95
N ALA A 71 -4.01 -3.19 -7.82
CA ALA A 71 -4.23 -2.00 -8.65
C ALA A 71 -3.14 -0.93 -8.39
N ILE A 72 -2.73 -0.73 -7.14
CA ILE A 72 -1.59 0.13 -6.78
C ILE A 72 -0.29 -0.41 -7.38
N LEU A 73 -0.03 -1.72 -7.30
CA LEU A 73 1.16 -2.33 -7.89
C LEU A 73 1.23 -2.09 -9.41
N ASN A 74 0.09 -2.16 -10.09
CA ASN A 74 -0.02 -1.84 -11.52
C ASN A 74 0.21 -0.36 -11.85
N MET A 75 0.12 0.54 -10.87
CA MET A 75 0.45 1.96 -11.02
C MET A 75 1.95 2.25 -10.80
N GLY A 76 2.80 1.23 -10.71
CA GLY A 76 4.23 1.38 -10.40
C GLY A 76 4.96 2.45 -11.20
N GLN A 77 4.66 2.60 -12.49
CA GLN A 77 5.25 3.66 -13.31
C GLN A 77 4.80 5.07 -12.84
N TRP A 78 3.50 5.25 -12.59
CA TRP A 78 2.97 6.52 -12.09
C TRP A 78 3.52 6.89 -10.71
N LEU A 79 3.70 5.91 -9.84
CA LEU A 79 4.34 6.08 -8.52
C LEU A 79 5.82 6.50 -8.65
N GLY A 80 6.49 5.98 -9.69
CA GLY A 80 7.85 6.33 -10.11
C GLY A 80 7.96 7.78 -10.62
N ASP A 81 6.96 8.22 -11.37
CA ASP A 81 6.96 9.55 -11.99
C ASP A 81 6.51 10.65 -11.01
N ASN A 82 5.70 10.31 -10.00
CA ASN A 82 5.17 11.24 -8.99
C ASN A 82 5.91 11.13 -7.64
N HIS A 83 7.24 10.93 -7.69
CA HIS A 83 8.08 10.73 -6.51
C HIS A 83 8.17 11.92 -5.53
N ASP A 84 7.68 13.09 -5.93
CA ASP A 84 7.88 14.33 -5.18
C ASP A 84 6.86 14.50 -4.04
N SER A 85 7.28 14.11 -2.84
CA SER A 85 7.01 14.77 -1.55
C SER A 85 5.65 14.66 -0.85
N THR A 86 4.56 14.15 -1.43
CA THR A 86 3.29 14.01 -0.67
C THR A 86 2.91 12.57 -0.37
N ILE A 87 2.93 11.70 -1.39
CA ILE A 87 2.66 10.27 -1.20
C ILE A 87 3.80 9.60 -0.41
N TYR A 88 5.04 9.99 -0.72
CA TYR A 88 6.25 9.51 -0.06
C TYR A 88 6.30 9.93 1.41
N ASP A 89 6.06 11.21 1.71
CA ASP A 89 6.00 11.69 3.08
C ASP A 89 4.83 11.08 3.84
N PHE A 90 3.69 10.82 3.19
CA PHE A 90 2.56 10.20 3.86
C PHE A 90 2.84 8.73 4.22
N ILE A 91 3.44 7.94 3.32
CA ILE A 91 3.89 6.56 3.60
C ILE A 91 5.04 6.56 4.61
N HIS A 92 6.00 7.47 4.48
CA HIS A 92 7.18 7.56 5.34
C HIS A 92 6.86 8.08 6.74
N LEU A 93 5.99 9.08 6.91
CA LEU A 93 5.63 9.61 8.24
C LEU A 93 4.62 8.71 8.95
N ASN A 94 3.56 8.25 8.26
CA ASN A 94 2.47 7.54 8.93
C ASN A 94 2.74 6.04 9.09
N THR A 95 3.43 5.41 8.14
CA THR A 95 3.68 3.96 8.22
C THR A 95 4.96 3.67 9.01
N HIS A 96 5.96 4.55 9.01
CA HIS A 96 7.22 4.33 9.72
C HIS A 96 7.09 4.56 11.24
N GLU A 97 6.37 5.59 11.71
CA GLU A 97 6.07 5.77 13.15
C GLU A 97 5.32 4.55 13.71
N LYS A 98 4.31 4.08 12.97
CA LYS A 98 3.46 2.97 13.41
C LYS A 98 4.14 1.61 13.34
N VAL A 99 4.89 1.34 12.26
CA VAL A 99 5.69 0.12 12.13
C VAL A 99 6.85 0.11 13.12
N ASN A 100 7.50 1.24 13.40
CA ASN A 100 8.51 1.29 14.46
C ASN A 100 7.90 1.10 15.86
N HIS A 101 6.71 1.62 16.13
CA HIS A 101 5.98 1.36 17.37
C HIS A 101 5.61 -0.13 17.50
N ASP A 102 5.10 -0.76 16.44
CA ASP A 102 4.72 -2.17 16.45
C ASP A 102 5.93 -3.13 16.46
N LEU A 103 7.02 -2.82 15.76
CA LEU A 103 8.28 -3.58 15.83
C LEU A 103 8.90 -3.51 17.24
N ARG A 104 8.83 -2.37 17.91
CA ARG A 104 9.26 -2.22 19.32
C ARG A 104 8.39 -3.05 20.28
N ASN A 105 7.11 -3.24 19.97
CA ASN A 105 6.19 -4.03 20.80
C ASN A 105 6.23 -5.53 20.50
N LEU A 106 6.66 -5.94 19.30
CA LEU A 106 6.89 -7.34 18.92
C LEU A 106 8.25 -7.89 19.38
N GLN A 107 9.19 -7.02 19.76
CA GLN A 107 10.48 -7.38 20.33
C GLN A 107 10.50 -7.34 21.88
N ARG A 108 9.33 -7.31 22.53
CA ARG A 108 9.17 -7.47 23.99
C ARG A 108 8.33 -8.68 24.32
#